data_AF-A0A7C6ZM02-F1
#
_entry.id   AF-A0A7C6ZM02-F1
#
_cell.length_a   1.000
_cell.length_b   1.000
_cell.length_c   1.000
_cell.angle_alpha   90.00
_cell.angle_beta   90.00
_cell.angle_gamma   90.00
#
_symmetry.space_group_name_H-M   'P 1'
#
loop_
_entity.id
_entity.type
_entity.pdbx_description
1 polymer ?
#
loop_
_entity_poly.entity_id
_entity_poly.type
_entity_poly.pdbx_seq_one_letter_code
_entity_poly.pdbx_strand_id
1 'polypeptide(L)' 'GGAALIIAGLMAEGVTEIHGVKNIDRGYDRIEDKLHALGARIRRVRE' A
#
# COMPACT_ATOMS: atom_id res chain seq x y z
N GLY A 1 -0.58 -8.66 -9.15
CA GLY A 1 0.34 -7.50 -9.07
C GLY A 1 0.10 -6.78 -7.77
N GLY A 2 1.12 -6.52 -6.96
CA GLY A 2 0.90 -6.02 -5.59
C GLY A 2 0.34 -4.59 -5.49
N ALA A 3 0.57 -3.73 -6.49
CA ALA A 3 -0.11 -2.42 -6.56
C ALA A 3 -1.63 -2.55 -6.64
N ALA A 4 -2.17 -3.56 -7.32
CA ALA A 4 -3.61 -3.80 -7.38
C ALA A 4 -4.21 -4.14 -6.00
N LEU A 5 -3.46 -4.86 -5.15
CA LEU A 5 -3.88 -5.15 -3.78
C LEU A 5 -3.94 -3.89 -2.92
N ILE A 6 -3.01 -2.95 -3.13
CA ILE A 6 -3.04 -1.67 -2.42
C ILE A 6 -4.31 -0.90 -2.78
N ILE A 7 -4.64 -0.80 -4.08
CA ILE A 7 -5.86 -0.11 -4.52
C ILE A 7 -7.11 -0.81 -3.98
N ALA A 8 -7.16 -2.15 -4.00
CA ALA A 8 -8.26 -2.89 -3.41
C ALA A 8 -8.41 -2.62 -1.91
N GLY A 9 -7.31 -2.56 -1.16
CA GLY A 9 -7.31 -2.25 0.27
C GLY A 9 -7.75 -0.81 0.59
N LEU A 10 -7.45 0.15 -0.30
CA LEU A 10 -7.91 1.54 -0.17
C LEU A 10 -9.43 1.70 -0.40
N MET A 11 -10.03 0.81 -1.19
CA MET A 11 -11.48 0.79 -1.46
C MET A 11 -12.26 -0.06 -0.46
N ALA A 12 -11.57 -0.93 0.30
CA ALA A 12 -12.20 -1.82 1.25
C ALA A 12 -12.72 -1.06 2.49
N GLU A 13 -13.82 -1.54 3.06
CA GLU A 13 -14.32 -1.04 4.33
C GLU A 13 -13.46 -1.55 5.49
N GLY A 14 -13.16 -0.67 6.45
CA GLY A 14 -12.36 -1.01 7.62
C GLY A 14 -10.85 -0.87 7.41
N VAL A 15 -10.07 -1.79 7.98
CA VAL A 15 -8.60 -1.79 7.91
C VAL A 15 -8.14 -3.02 7.14
N THR A 16 -7.39 -2.79 6.05
CA THR A 16 -6.74 -3.85 5.28
C THR A 16 -5.28 -3.94 5.66
N GLU A 17 -4.80 -5.14 5.96
CA GLU A 17 -3.40 -5.44 6.17
C GLU A 17 -2.83 -6.23 4.99
N ILE A 18 -1.70 -5.76 4.44
CA ILE A 18 -1.07 -6.34 3.26
C ILE A 18 0.35 -6.77 3.63
N HIS A 19 0.62 -8.08 3.54
CA HIS A 19 1.94 -8.66 3.81
C HIS A 19 2.75 -8.81 2.52
N GLY A 20 4.08 -8.98 2.65
CA GLY A 20 4.96 -9.24 1.51
C GLY A 20 5.21 -8.03 0.60
N VAL A 21 5.04 -6.81 1.12
CA VAL A 21 5.21 -5.53 0.41
C VAL A 21 6.59 -5.34 -0.25
N LYS A 22 7.62 -6.10 0.16
CA LYS A 22 8.95 -6.15 -0.50
C LYS A 22 8.90 -6.41 -2.01
N ASN A 23 7.89 -7.15 -2.48
CA ASN A 23 7.72 -7.42 -3.90
C ASN A 23 7.13 -6.23 -4.67
N ILE A 24 6.42 -5.35 -3.97
CA ILE A 24 5.87 -4.10 -4.51
C ILE A 24 6.98 -3.08 -4.64
N ASP A 25 7.82 -2.97 -3.62
CA ASP A 25 8.93 -2.00 -3.56
C ASP A 25 9.90 -2.15 -4.75
N ARG A 26 10.10 -3.38 -5.25
CA ARG A 26 10.96 -3.64 -6.43
C ARG A 26 10.47 -2.98 -7.72
N GLY A 27 9.17 -2.77 -7.87
CA GLY A 27 8.57 -2.16 -9.06
C GLY A 27 8.03 -0.75 -8.85
N TYR A 28 7.94 -0.30 -7.60
CA TYR A 28 7.31 0.97 -7.25
C TYR A 28 8.12 1.66 -6.16
N ASP A 29 9.03 2.56 -6.58
CA ASP A 29 9.77 3.39 -5.64
C ASP A 29 8.83 4.26 -4.83
N ARG A 30 8.94 4.14 -3.50
CA ARG A 30 8.23 4.93 -2.48
C ARG A 30 6.74 5.11 -2.79
N ILE A 31 6.06 4.00 -3.07
CA ILE A 31 4.62 4.03 -3.39
C ILE A 31 3.76 4.58 -2.24
N GLU A 32 4.17 4.35 -0.99
CA GLU A 32 3.47 4.87 0.19
C GLU A 32 3.48 6.40 0.21
N ASP A 33 4.62 7.05 -0.04
CA ASP A 33 4.76 8.51 -0.09
C ASP A 33 3.87 9.11 -1.19
N LYS A 34 3.83 8.47 -2.36
CA LYS A 34 3.02 8.94 -3.49
C LYS A 34 1.53 8.83 -3.17
N LEU A 35 1.10 7.74 -2.55
CA LEU A 35 -0.29 7.56 -2.16
C LEU A 35 -0.67 8.50 -1.01
N HIS A 36 0.23 8.74 -0.05
CA HIS A 36 0.06 9.76 1.00
C HIS A 36 -0.12 11.16 0.41
N ALA A 37 0.69 11.54 -0.57
CA ALA A 37 0.56 12.83 -1.25
C ALA A 37 -0.79 13.01 -1.96
N LEU A 38 -1.46 11.91 -2.31
CA LEU A 38 -2.82 11.88 -2.87
C LEU A 38 -3.92 11.77 -1.80
N GLY A 39 -3.57 11.75 -0.51
CA GLY A 39 -4.50 11.70 0.61
C GLY A 39 -4.87 10.29 1.08
N ALA A 40 -4.20 9.24 0.59
CA ALA A 40 -4.44 7.88 1.06
C ALA A 40 -4.03 7.71 2.53
N ARG A 41 -4.84 7.01 3.33
CA ARG A 41 -4.51 6.64 4.72
C ARG A 41 -3.84 5.27 4.77
N ILE A 42 -2.57 5.22 4.38
CA ILE A 42 -1.74 4.00 4.41
C ILE A 42 -0.61 4.17 5.45
N ARG A 43 -0.06 3.09 5.98
CA ARG A 43 1.17 3.15 6.78
C ARG A 43 1.90 1.82 6.65
N ARG A 44 3.24 1.88 6.61
CA ARG A 44 4.05 0.69 6.74
C ARG A 44 4.20 0.35 8.22
N VAL A 45 3.91 -0.90 8.56
CA VAL A 45 4.15 -1.46 9.88
C VAL A 45 5.27 -2.48 9.79
N ARG A 46 6.10 -2.56 10.82
CA ARG A 46 7.00 -3.69 11.03
C ARG A 46 6.29 -4.61 12.03
N GLU A 47 6.18 -5.88 11.71
CA GLU A 47 5.92 -6.92 12.71
C GLU A 47 7.15 -7.07 13.62
#